data_AF-X0ZQ18-F1
#
_entry.id   AF-X0ZQ18-F1
#
_cell.length_a   1.000
_cell.length_b   1.000
_cell.length_c   1.000
_cell.angle_alpha   90.00
_cell.angle_beta   90.00
_cell.angle_gamma   90.00
#
_symmetry.space_group_name_H-M   'P 1'
#
loop_
_entity.id
_entity.type
_entity.pdbx_description
1 polymer ?
#
loop_
_entity_poly.entity_id
_entity_poly.type
_entity_poly.pdbx_seq_one_letter_code
_entity_poly.pdbx_strand_id
1 'polypeptide(L)'
;PPFPFGSDNKQIAFRSEIHFLQQLIRRNKNITNFDNMYNGRVIFLDRTPICVLVYSKSLYLKEKDYNLIDDMYKSVKWKQDYIIYLTAETDTILKRIIQRGSIDKTRNDWNEDDKKYLLEILSYYNQFLFSKTQTKKVFTIDTNNLTAENVIKEIKNIVSDLSGYSFNKHNNHSSTQKKLNEFF
;
A
#
# COMPACT_ATOMS: atom_id res chain seq x y z
N PRO A 1 -7.86 13.85 -10.59
CA PRO A 1 -7.89 14.75 -9.42
C PRO A 1 -7.42 14.00 -8.16
N PRO A 2 -6.64 14.61 -7.25
CA PRO A 2 -6.42 14.06 -5.92
C PRO A 2 -7.77 14.17 -5.21
N PHE A 3 -8.57 13.12 -5.28
CA PHE A 3 -9.89 13.11 -4.65
C PHE A 3 -9.71 12.73 -3.19
N PRO A 4 -10.41 13.39 -2.25
CA PRO A 4 -10.35 13.03 -0.84
C PRO A 4 -10.65 11.53 -0.70
N PHE A 5 -9.69 10.81 -0.12
CA PHE A 5 -9.99 9.54 0.52
C PHE A 5 -11.18 9.80 1.45
N GLY A 6 -12.23 8.97 1.45
CA GLY A 6 -13.34 9.22 2.38
C GLY A 6 -14.43 10.19 1.92
N SER A 7 -14.66 10.41 0.62
CA SER A 7 -15.78 11.29 0.19
C SER A 7 -17.14 10.77 0.69
N ASP A 8 -17.89 11.63 1.38
CA ASP A 8 -19.26 11.32 1.83
C ASP A 8 -20.22 11.06 0.66
N ASN A 9 -19.92 11.63 -0.52
CA ASN A 9 -20.70 11.42 -1.72
C ASN A 9 -20.41 10.02 -2.30
N LYS A 10 -21.36 9.10 -2.14
CA LYS A 10 -21.22 7.69 -2.56
C LYS A 10 -20.94 7.50 -4.05
N GLN A 11 -21.45 8.37 -4.93
CA GLN A 11 -21.16 8.28 -6.37
C GLN A 11 -19.72 8.64 -6.69
N ILE A 12 -19.21 9.68 -6.00
CA ILE A 12 -17.81 10.09 -6.10
C ILE A 12 -16.91 9.00 -5.53
N ALA A 13 -17.20 8.53 -4.31
CA ALA A 13 -16.48 7.46 -3.65
C ALA A 13 -16.36 6.22 -4.55
N PHE A 14 -17.48 5.73 -5.09
CA PHE A 14 -17.50 4.59 -6.01
C PHE A 14 -16.63 4.82 -7.25
N ARG A 15 -16.76 5.98 -7.91
CA ARG A 15 -15.96 6.31 -9.11
C ARG A 15 -14.46 6.37 -8.80
N SER A 16 -14.09 6.90 -7.63
CA SER A 16 -12.71 6.96 -7.17
C SER A 16 -12.13 5.56 -6.96
N GLU A 17 -12.86 4.68 -6.28
CA GLU A 17 -12.41 3.30 -6.03
C GLU A 17 -12.28 2.50 -7.34
N ILE A 18 -13.22 2.64 -8.28
CA ILE A 18 -13.10 2.04 -9.62
C ILE A 18 -11.88 2.59 -10.37
N HIS A 19 -11.69 3.91 -10.36
CA HIS A 19 -10.53 4.52 -11.02
C HIS A 19 -9.21 4.00 -10.42
N PHE A 20 -9.14 3.90 -9.09
CA PHE A 20 -7.96 3.40 -8.41
C PHE A 20 -7.71 1.91 -8.72
N LEU A 21 -8.76 1.09 -8.74
CA LEU A 21 -8.68 -0.31 -9.15
C LEU A 21 -8.14 -0.44 -10.58
N GLN A 22 -8.60 0.38 -11.52
CA GLN A 22 -8.07 0.41 -12.90
C GLN A 22 -6.56 0.73 -12.94
N GLN A 23 -6.08 1.69 -12.13
CA GLN A 23 -4.65 1.98 -12.05
C GLN A 23 -3.87 0.79 -11.51
N LEU A 24 -4.39 0.10 -10.49
CA LEU A 24 -3.76 -1.09 -9.92
C LEU A 24 -3.71 -2.25 -10.92
N ILE A 25 -4.76 -2.47 -11.71
CA ILE A 25 -4.77 -3.47 -12.79
C ILE A 25 -3.70 -3.15 -13.82
N ARG A 26 -3.60 -1.88 -14.25
CA ARG A 26 -2.58 -1.45 -15.21
C ARG A 26 -1.17 -1.65 -14.65
N ARG A 27 -0.96 -1.32 -13.37
CA ARG A 27 0.30 -1.58 -12.65
C ARG A 27 0.60 -3.09 -12.61
N ASN A 28 -0.38 -3.94 -12.33
CA ASN A 28 -0.23 -5.39 -12.28
C ASN A 28 0.27 -5.97 -13.62
N LYS A 29 -0.26 -5.46 -14.75
CA LYS A 29 0.22 -5.82 -16.09
C LYS A 29 1.69 -5.41 -16.28
N ASN A 30 2.05 -4.19 -15.89
CA ASN A 30 3.43 -3.69 -16.02
C ASN A 30 4.42 -4.52 -15.17
N ILE A 31 4.03 -4.86 -13.94
CA ILE A 31 4.83 -5.71 -13.05
C ILE A 31 5.02 -7.10 -13.68
N THR A 32 3.94 -7.68 -14.20
CA THR A 32 4.01 -9.01 -14.85
C THR A 32 4.98 -9.00 -16.03
N ASN A 33 4.90 -7.97 -16.88
CA ASN A 33 5.82 -7.82 -18.02
C ASN A 33 7.27 -7.63 -17.56
N PHE A 34 7.48 -6.81 -16.54
CA PHE A 34 8.82 -6.55 -15.99
C PHE A 34 9.42 -7.82 -15.35
N ASP A 35 8.63 -8.55 -14.57
CA ASP A 35 9.04 -9.81 -13.93
C ASP A 35 9.39 -10.87 -14.98
N ASN A 36 8.57 -11.02 -16.01
CA ASN A 36 8.84 -11.94 -17.12
C ASN A 36 10.14 -11.59 -17.88
N MET A 37 10.45 -10.30 -18.03
CA MET A 37 11.62 -9.84 -18.77
C MET A 37 12.92 -9.90 -17.97
N TYR A 38 12.88 -9.52 -16.69
CA TYR A 38 14.08 -9.32 -15.86
C TYR A 38 14.22 -10.31 -14.71
N ASN A 39 13.36 -11.34 -14.66
CA ASN A 39 13.26 -12.43 -13.69
C ASN A 39 14.36 -12.51 -12.62
N GLY A 40 13.97 -12.59 -11.35
CA GLY A 40 14.89 -12.69 -10.20
C GLY A 40 15.19 -11.37 -9.49
N ARG A 41 14.38 -10.32 -9.74
CA ARG A 41 14.45 -9.05 -8.99
C ARG A 41 13.36 -8.99 -7.92
N VAL A 42 13.67 -8.37 -6.78
CA VAL A 42 12.66 -8.03 -5.77
C VAL A 42 11.96 -6.75 -6.19
N ILE A 43 10.62 -6.80 -6.29
CA ILE A 43 9.78 -5.66 -6.66
C ILE A 43 8.99 -5.21 -5.43
N PHE A 44 9.18 -3.96 -5.02
CA PHE A 44 8.42 -3.36 -3.93
C PHE A 44 7.27 -2.52 -4.49
N LEU A 45 6.09 -2.70 -3.91
CA LEU A 45 4.90 -1.91 -4.21
C LEU A 45 4.45 -1.22 -2.92
N ASP A 46 4.01 0.02 -3.06
CA ASP A 46 3.53 0.87 -1.98
C ASP A 46 2.20 0.41 -1.38
N ARG A 47 1.33 -0.22 -2.18
CA ARG A 47 0.00 -0.67 -1.77
C ARG A 47 -0.38 -2.02 -2.38
N THR A 48 -1.06 -2.84 -1.59
CA THR A 48 -1.75 -4.05 -2.06
C THR A 48 -3.06 -3.69 -2.76
N PRO A 49 -3.48 -4.42 -3.82
CA PRO A 49 -4.80 -4.23 -4.42
C PRO A 49 -5.99 -4.43 -3.45
N ILE A 50 -5.78 -5.15 -2.34
CA ILE A 50 -6.79 -5.34 -1.28
C ILE A 50 -7.30 -4.02 -0.70
N CYS A 51 -6.47 -2.96 -0.73
CA CYS A 51 -6.85 -1.67 -0.19
C CYS A 51 -8.15 -1.13 -0.82
N VAL A 52 -8.42 -1.38 -2.09
CA VAL A 52 -9.67 -0.98 -2.76
C VAL A 52 -10.88 -1.61 -2.06
N LEU A 53 -10.82 -2.90 -1.73
CA LEU A 53 -11.91 -3.59 -1.06
C LEU A 53 -12.13 -3.05 0.36
N VAL A 54 -11.04 -2.77 1.07
CA VAL A 54 -11.05 -2.16 2.40
C VAL A 54 -11.72 -0.80 2.35
N TYR A 55 -11.22 0.12 1.52
CA TYR A 55 -11.77 1.48 1.41
C TYR A 55 -13.21 1.46 0.93
N SER A 56 -13.54 0.64 -0.08
CA SER A 56 -14.92 0.50 -0.57
C SER A 56 -15.90 0.06 0.52
N LYS A 57 -15.49 -0.85 1.42
CA LYS A 57 -16.31 -1.24 2.57
C LYS A 57 -16.39 -0.14 3.63
N SER A 58 -15.26 0.47 3.99
CA SER A 58 -15.20 1.58 4.96
C SER A 58 -16.03 2.79 4.51
N LEU A 59 -16.16 2.99 3.20
CA LEU A 59 -16.96 4.04 2.58
C LEU A 59 -18.45 3.72 2.53
N TYR A 60 -18.90 2.56 3.02
CA TYR A 60 -20.30 2.14 2.99
C TYR A 60 -20.93 2.31 1.60
N LEU A 61 -20.23 1.87 0.55
CA LEU A 61 -20.77 1.89 -0.80
C LEU A 61 -22.03 1.03 -0.87
N LYS A 62 -22.94 1.37 -1.80
CA LYS A 62 -24.13 0.55 -2.03
C LYS A 62 -23.69 -0.85 -2.45
N GLU A 63 -24.44 -1.87 -2.01
CA GLU A 63 -24.08 -3.27 -2.24
C GLU A 63 -23.78 -3.58 -3.71
N LYS A 64 -24.63 -3.09 -4.63
CA LYS A 64 -24.40 -3.25 -6.08
C LYS A 64 -23.07 -2.66 -6.57
N ASP A 65 -22.65 -1.53 -6.00
CA ASP A 65 -21.46 -0.79 -6.40
C ASP A 65 -20.22 -1.48 -5.84
N TYR A 66 -20.30 -1.96 -4.59
CA TYR A 66 -19.28 -2.79 -3.96
C TYR A 66 -19.10 -4.12 -4.69
N ASN A 67 -20.19 -4.82 -5.03
CA ASN A 67 -20.13 -6.12 -5.70
C ASN A 67 -19.45 -6.01 -7.06
N LEU A 68 -19.69 -4.93 -7.81
CA LEU A 68 -18.98 -4.68 -9.07
C LEU A 68 -17.47 -4.51 -8.87
N ILE A 69 -17.05 -3.79 -7.83
CA ILE A 69 -15.63 -3.63 -7.47
C ILE A 69 -15.02 -4.98 -7.09
N ASP A 70 -15.73 -5.77 -6.27
CA ASP A 70 -15.29 -7.08 -5.81
C ASP A 70 -15.17 -8.08 -6.96
N ASP A 71 -16.15 -8.14 -7.86
CA ASP A 71 -16.11 -8.97 -9.07
C ASP A 71 -14.95 -8.59 -9.98
N MET A 72 -14.75 -7.29 -10.20
CA MET A 72 -13.62 -6.79 -10.98
C MET A 72 -12.28 -7.14 -10.31
N TYR A 73 -12.17 -6.98 -9.00
CA TYR A 73 -10.98 -7.37 -8.23
C TYR A 73 -10.69 -8.88 -8.38
N LYS A 74 -11.70 -9.74 -8.24
CA LYS A 74 -11.58 -11.20 -8.34
C LYS A 74 -11.25 -11.68 -9.76
N SER A 75 -11.66 -10.94 -10.78
CA SER A 75 -11.35 -11.27 -12.18
C SER A 75 -9.87 -11.12 -12.55
N VAL A 76 -9.08 -10.46 -11.70
CA VAL A 76 -7.67 -10.13 -11.97
C VAL A 76 -6.77 -11.10 -11.23
N LYS A 77 -5.85 -11.74 -11.96
CA LYS A 77 -4.75 -12.51 -11.36
C LYS A 77 -3.67 -11.55 -10.84
N TRP A 78 -3.80 -11.16 -9.58
CA TRP A 78 -2.84 -10.26 -8.92
C TRP A 78 -1.48 -10.92 -8.72
N LYS A 79 -0.41 -10.25 -9.17
CA LYS A 79 0.97 -10.61 -8.90
C LYS A 79 1.38 -10.04 -7.54
N GLN A 80 1.15 -10.82 -6.49
CA GLN A 80 1.47 -10.47 -5.12
C GLN A 80 1.90 -11.71 -4.35
N ASP A 81 3.19 -11.80 -4.06
CA ASP A 81 3.77 -12.97 -3.41
C ASP A 81 3.72 -12.86 -1.89
N TYR A 82 3.99 -11.67 -1.36
CA TYR A 82 4.02 -11.35 0.07
C TYR A 82 3.44 -9.96 0.35
N ILE A 83 2.95 -9.75 1.57
CA ILE A 83 2.48 -8.45 2.08
C ILE A 83 3.27 -8.14 3.33
N ILE A 84 3.81 -6.91 3.41
CA ILE A 84 4.32 -6.35 4.66
C ILE A 84 3.28 -5.34 5.14
N TYR A 85 2.66 -5.63 6.29
CA TYR A 85 1.63 -4.81 6.90
C TYR A 85 2.22 -4.01 8.05
N LEU A 86 2.32 -2.69 7.84
CA LEU A 86 2.77 -1.75 8.86
C LEU A 86 1.58 -1.37 9.74
N THR A 87 1.63 -1.72 11.01
CA THR A 87 0.55 -1.45 11.98
C THR A 87 1.00 -0.47 13.06
N ALA A 88 0.05 0.15 13.73
CA ALA A 88 0.24 1.00 14.90
C ALA A 88 -1.10 1.14 15.63
N GLU A 89 -1.06 1.59 16.88
CA GLU A 89 -2.26 1.95 17.63
C GLU A 89 -3.01 3.10 16.93
N THR A 90 -4.34 3.10 17.03
CA THR A 90 -5.21 4.11 16.39
C THR A 90 -4.80 5.53 16.78
N ASP A 91 -4.49 5.76 18.05
CA ASP A 91 -4.11 7.09 18.53
C ASP A 91 -2.73 7.53 17.98
N THR A 92 -1.80 6.59 17.82
CA THR A 92 -0.52 6.83 17.12
C THR A 92 -0.74 7.21 15.66
N ILE A 93 -1.65 6.50 14.96
CA ILE A 93 -1.98 6.79 13.56
C ILE A 93 -2.62 8.17 13.44
N LEU A 94 -3.62 8.49 14.27
CA LEU A 94 -4.29 9.80 14.27
C LEU A 94 -3.30 10.93 14.52
N LYS A 95 -2.42 10.78 15.53
CA LYS A 95 -1.37 11.76 15.80
C LYS A 95 -0.50 12.01 14.57
N ARG A 96 -0.10 10.96 13.84
CA ARG A 96 0.69 11.07 12.59
C ARG A 96 -0.09 11.74 11.46
N ILE A 97 -1.39 11.46 11.33
CA ILE A 97 -2.27 12.11 10.33
C ILE A 97 -2.37 13.61 10.61
N ILE A 98 -2.64 14.00 11.85
CA ILE A 98 -2.75 15.41 12.27
C ILE A 98 -1.43 16.15 12.05
N GLN A 99 -0.31 15.56 12.48
CA GLN A 99 1.02 16.13 12.24
C GLN A 99 1.29 16.33 10.74
N ARG A 100 0.90 15.36 9.90
CA ARG A 100 1.04 15.48 8.46
C ARG A 100 0.14 16.57 7.86
N GLY A 101 -1.12 16.67 8.30
CA GLY A 101 -2.05 17.72 7.88
C GLY A 101 -1.61 19.13 8.27
N SER A 102 -0.87 19.27 9.38
CA SER A 102 -0.26 20.56 9.76
C SER A 102 0.86 21.01 8.81
N ILE A 103 1.51 20.07 8.12
CA ILE A 103 2.56 20.35 7.13
C ILE A 103 1.95 20.61 5.75
N ASP A 104 0.91 19.86 5.38
CA ASP A 104 0.24 19.93 4.07
C ASP A 104 -1.26 20.17 4.26
N LYS A 105 -1.65 21.45 4.22
CA LYS A 105 -3.03 21.90 4.49
C LYS A 105 -4.06 21.30 3.52
N THR A 106 -3.66 20.88 2.33
CA THR A 106 -4.58 20.26 1.35
C THR A 106 -5.13 18.91 1.82
N ARG A 107 -4.49 18.29 2.82
CA ARG A 107 -4.92 17.02 3.42
C ARG A 107 -5.99 17.17 4.48
N ASN A 108 -6.21 18.38 4.98
CA ASN A 108 -7.33 18.63 5.89
C ASN A 108 -8.68 18.39 5.19
N ASP A 109 -8.72 18.52 3.86
CA ASP A 109 -9.91 18.27 3.05
C ASP A 109 -10.18 16.77 2.82
N TRP A 110 -9.32 15.88 3.31
CA TRP A 110 -9.37 14.43 3.06
C TRP A 110 -10.08 13.65 4.16
N ASN A 111 -10.66 14.32 5.17
CA ASN A 111 -11.41 13.69 6.27
C ASN A 111 -10.68 12.49 6.93
N GLU A 112 -9.34 12.48 6.90
CA GLU A 112 -8.52 11.35 7.39
C GLU A 112 -8.45 11.30 8.92
N ASP A 113 -8.89 12.35 9.61
CA ASP A 113 -8.89 12.52 11.06
C ASP A 113 -10.17 11.98 11.74
N ASP A 114 -11.15 11.50 10.97
CA ASP A 114 -12.30 10.79 11.54
C ASP A 114 -11.87 9.45 12.15
N LYS A 115 -11.81 9.42 13.48
CA LYS A 115 -11.45 8.24 14.28
C LYS A 115 -12.37 7.05 13.99
N LYS A 116 -13.66 7.25 13.76
CA LYS A 116 -14.59 6.16 13.46
C LYS A 116 -14.26 5.54 12.11
N TYR A 117 -14.07 6.38 11.10
CA TYR A 117 -13.67 5.93 9.76
C TYR A 117 -12.33 5.19 9.78
N LEU A 118 -11.34 5.70 10.53
CA LEU A 118 -10.06 5.01 10.70
C LEU A 118 -10.22 3.63 11.35
N LEU A 119 -11.02 3.51 12.41
CA LEU A 119 -11.28 2.24 13.08
C LEU A 119 -11.92 1.22 12.11
N GLU A 120 -12.86 1.66 11.28
CA GLU A 120 -13.46 0.81 10.24
C GLU A 120 -12.40 0.33 9.23
N ILE A 121 -11.53 1.22 8.74
CA ILE A 121 -10.43 0.84 7.84
C ILE A 121 -9.54 -0.22 8.47
N LEU A 122 -9.12 -0.02 9.72
CA LEU A 122 -8.26 -0.97 10.43
C LEU A 122 -8.95 -2.33 10.64
N SER A 123 -10.23 -2.30 11.01
CA SER A 123 -11.06 -3.51 11.14
C SER A 123 -11.11 -4.31 9.84
N TYR A 124 -11.38 -3.64 8.71
CA TYR A 124 -11.43 -4.31 7.41
C TYR A 124 -10.05 -4.80 6.96
N TYR A 125 -8.96 -4.05 7.19
CA TYR A 125 -7.62 -4.57 6.91
C TYR A 125 -7.37 -5.87 7.68
N ASN A 126 -7.73 -5.92 8.95
CA ASN A 126 -7.60 -7.14 9.74
C ASN A 126 -8.45 -8.29 9.16
N GLN A 127 -9.69 -8.00 8.78
CA GLN A 127 -10.58 -8.98 8.15
C GLN A 127 -10.01 -9.55 6.84
N PHE A 128 -9.52 -8.69 5.94
CA PHE A 128 -9.03 -9.11 4.63
C PHE A 128 -7.67 -9.79 4.71
N LEU A 129 -6.71 -9.20 5.43
CA LEU A 129 -5.33 -9.69 5.49
C LEU A 129 -5.18 -10.97 6.31
N PHE A 130 -5.95 -11.10 7.40
CA PHE A 130 -5.85 -12.25 8.30
C PHE A 130 -6.95 -13.29 8.10
N SER A 131 -7.64 -13.26 6.96
CA SER A 131 -8.50 -14.36 6.52
C SER A 131 -7.69 -15.66 6.40
N LYS A 132 -8.31 -16.81 6.70
CA LYS A 132 -7.63 -18.13 6.82
C LYS A 132 -6.76 -18.53 5.62
N THR A 133 -7.00 -17.96 4.45
CA THR A 133 -6.29 -18.23 3.20
C THR A 133 -5.05 -17.37 2.97
N GLN A 134 -4.91 -16.23 3.66
CA GLN A 134 -3.90 -15.21 3.35
C GLN A 134 -2.80 -15.07 4.42
N THR A 135 -3.03 -15.58 5.63
CA THR A 135 -2.16 -15.38 6.81
C THR A 135 -0.69 -15.77 6.59
N LYS A 136 -0.41 -16.83 5.82
CA LYS A 136 0.96 -17.34 5.61
C LYS A 136 1.86 -16.41 4.77
N LYS A 137 1.32 -15.34 4.19
CA LYS A 137 2.04 -14.41 3.30
C LYS A 137 2.05 -12.97 3.82
N VAL A 138 1.61 -12.74 5.05
CA VAL A 138 1.52 -11.40 5.66
C VAL A 138 2.52 -11.29 6.80
N PHE A 139 3.46 -10.37 6.68
CA PHE A 139 4.41 -10.00 7.74
C PHE A 139 3.95 -8.71 8.38
N THR A 140 3.69 -8.74 9.68
CA THR A 140 3.22 -7.56 10.41
C THR A 140 4.38 -6.90 11.13
N ILE A 141 4.52 -5.58 10.97
CA ILE A 141 5.51 -4.78 11.69
C ILE A 141 4.75 -3.74 12.51
N ASP A 142 4.82 -3.83 13.83
CA ASP A 142 4.31 -2.80 14.72
C ASP A 142 5.28 -1.60 14.71
N THR A 143 4.76 -0.43 14.34
CA THR A 143 5.50 0.81 14.18
C THR A 143 5.30 1.79 15.32
N ASN A 144 4.59 1.45 16.40
CA ASN A 144 4.31 2.38 17.51
C ASN A 144 5.58 3.02 18.07
N ASN A 145 6.59 2.21 18.35
CA ASN A 145 7.85 2.62 18.99
C ASN A 145 9.07 2.54 18.06
N LEU A 146 8.83 2.46 16.74
CA LEU A 146 9.91 2.36 15.75
C LEU A 146 10.13 3.68 15.03
N THR A 147 11.41 4.03 14.84
CA THR A 147 11.82 5.05 13.88
C THR A 147 11.68 4.51 12.46
N ALA A 148 11.65 5.41 11.46
CA ALA A 148 11.63 4.99 10.05
C ALA A 148 12.83 4.09 9.70
N GLU A 149 14.00 4.36 10.26
CA GLU A 149 15.21 3.54 10.06
C GLU A 149 15.04 2.12 10.60
N ASN A 150 14.44 1.97 11.78
CA ASN A 150 14.17 0.66 12.36
C ASN A 150 13.14 -0.11 11.54
N VAL A 151 12.07 0.55 11.06
CA VAL A 151 11.09 -0.09 10.16
C VAL A 151 11.76 -0.56 8.87
N ILE A 152 12.66 0.25 8.28
CA ILE A 152 13.41 -0.14 7.09
C ILE A 152 14.31 -1.35 7.38
N LYS A 153 14.94 -1.41 8.56
CA LYS A 153 15.76 -2.55 8.97
C LYS A 153 14.92 -3.84 9.06
N GLU A 154 13.75 -3.79 9.67
CA GLU A 154 12.81 -4.93 9.74
C GLU A 154 12.38 -5.40 8.34
N ILE A 155 12.02 -4.46 7.46
CA ILE A 155 11.67 -4.78 6.07
C ILE A 155 12.84 -5.47 5.35
N LYS A 156 14.07 -4.97 5.53
CA LYS A 156 15.26 -5.57 4.92
C LYS A 156 15.48 -6.99 5.42
N ASN A 157 15.34 -7.24 6.71
CA ASN A 157 15.48 -8.58 7.28
C ASN A 157 14.46 -9.54 6.66
N ILE A 158 13.17 -9.17 6.65
CA ILE A 158 12.10 -9.99 6.03
C ILE A 158 12.42 -10.31 4.58
N VAL A 159 12.84 -9.31 3.81
CA VAL A 159 13.15 -9.50 2.39
C VAL A 159 14.38 -10.40 2.20
N SER A 160 15.43 -10.20 2.99
CA SER A 160 16.63 -11.05 2.95
C SER A 160 16.30 -12.49 3.29
N ASP A 161 15.47 -12.74 4.30
CA ASP A 161 15.06 -14.08 4.72
C ASP A 161 14.21 -14.78 3.65
N LEU A 162 13.32 -14.04 2.98
CA LEU A 162 12.43 -14.58 1.94
C LEU A 162 13.12 -14.83 0.60
N SER A 163 14.06 -13.96 0.21
CA SER A 163 14.60 -13.94 -1.14
C SER A 163 16.08 -14.33 -1.23
N GLY A 164 16.78 -14.43 -0.10
CA GLY A 164 18.25 -14.54 -0.07
C GLY A 164 18.96 -13.26 -0.54
N TYR A 165 18.22 -12.17 -0.83
CA TYR A 165 18.80 -10.92 -1.30
C TYR A 165 19.62 -10.25 -0.19
N SER A 166 20.87 -9.88 -0.50
CA SER A 166 21.72 -9.10 0.40
C SER A 166 21.66 -7.62 0.03
N PHE A 167 21.24 -6.79 0.99
CA PHE A 167 21.27 -5.33 0.84
C PHE A 167 22.68 -4.73 0.96
N ASN A 168 23.70 -5.55 1.27
CA ASN A 168 25.08 -5.11 1.30
C ASN A 168 25.59 -4.96 -0.14
N LYS A 169 25.69 -3.71 -0.59
CA LYS A 169 26.31 -3.37 -1.87
C LYS A 169 27.76 -3.85 -1.84
N HIS A 170 28.17 -4.67 -2.81
CA HIS A 170 29.57 -4.66 -3.24
C HIS A 170 29.91 -3.22 -3.64
N ASN A 171 30.87 -2.60 -2.94
CA ASN A 171 31.42 -1.27 -3.21
C ASN A 171 32.24 -1.21 -4.52
N ASN A 172 31.83 -1.94 -5.55
CA ASN A 172 32.42 -1.78 -6.87
C ASN A 172 31.50 -0.85 -7.66
N HIS A 173 31.70 0.45 -7.49
CA HIS A 173 31.21 1.40 -8.47
C HIS A 173 31.72 0.95 -9.85
N SER A 174 30.79 0.69 -10.78
CA SER A 174 31.15 0.46 -12.18
C SER A 174 31.92 1.70 -12.67
N SER A 175 33.18 1.53 -13.07
CA SER A 175 34.06 2.61 -13.56
C SER A 175 33.51 3.34 -14.79
N THR A 176 32.45 2.80 -15.40
CA THR A 176 31.76 3.35 -16.58
C THR A 176 30.56 4.26 -16.25
N GLN A 177 30.13 4.40 -15.00
CA GLN A 177 29.09 5.38 -14.64
C GLN A 177 29.71 6.74 -14.32
N LYS A 178 29.55 7.70 -15.23
CA LYS A 178 29.89 9.11 -14.97
C LYS A 178 29.04 9.67 -13.84
N LYS A 179 29.68 10.46 -12.97
CA LYS A 179 29.01 11.14 -11.86
C LYS A 179 28.12 12.25 -12.42
N LEU A 180 26.93 12.41 -11.83
CA LEU A 180 25.98 13.48 -12.17
C LEU A 180 26.58 14.90 -12.09
N ASN A 181 27.64 15.07 -11.30
CA ASN A 181 28.35 16.35 -11.14
C ASN A 181 29.25 16.69 -12.33
N GLU A 182 29.43 15.79 -13.30
CA GLU A 182 30.17 16.08 -14.55
C GLU A 182 29.26 16.63 -15.66
N PHE A 183 27.98 16.87 -15.37
CA PHE A 183 26.99 17.42 -16.32
C PHE A 183 26.70 18.92 -16.13
N PHE A 184 27.29 19.59 -15.14
CA PHE A 184 27.13 21.02 -14.88
C PHE A 184 28.46 21.76 -15.04
#